data_AF-A0A1W1Y0L4-F1
#
_entry.id   AF-A0A1W1Y0L4-F1
#
_cell.length_a   1.000
_cell.length_b   1.000
_cell.length_c   1.000
_cell.angle_alpha   90.00
_cell.angle_beta   90.00
_cell.angle_gamma   90.00
#
_symmetry.space_group_name_H-M   'P 1'
#
loop_
_entity.id
_entity.type
_entity.pdbx_description
1 polymer ?
#
loop_
_entity_poly.entity_id
_entity_poly.type
_entity_poly.pdbx_seq_one_letter_code
_entity_poly.pdbx_strand_id
1 'polypeptide(L)'
;MLSGKQKRAAIMARRKEKREGFQSVIATVQPRAVRPAGRAPVDVWALAPSGSVGEPEFVRRGYYEDIAFTCRDCGARQVWTAEQQQWWYETAKGYVYSTAVRCLGCRQQRRRALGGQ
;
A
#
# COMPACT_ATOMS: atom_id res chain seq x y z
N MET A 1 -31.81 30.98 -29.37
CA MET A 1 -31.22 31.10 -28.02
C MET A 1 -31.84 30.05 -27.11
N LEU A 2 -31.06 29.19 -26.46
CA LEU A 2 -31.61 28.18 -25.54
C LEU A 2 -32.17 28.88 -24.29
N SER A 3 -33.42 28.59 -23.97
CA SER A 3 -34.12 29.12 -22.79
C SER A 3 -33.38 28.71 -21.51
N GLY A 4 -33.40 29.56 -20.47
CA GLY A 4 -32.75 29.28 -19.18
C GLY A 4 -33.19 27.96 -18.55
N LYS A 5 -34.43 27.52 -18.82
CA LYS A 5 -34.96 26.21 -18.41
C LYS A 5 -34.26 25.05 -19.11
N GLN A 6 -33.98 25.19 -20.41
CA GLN A 6 -33.26 24.19 -21.21
C GLN A 6 -31.80 24.07 -20.76
N LYS A 7 -31.15 25.20 -20.42
CA LYS A 7 -29.78 25.20 -19.86
C LYS A 7 -29.70 24.49 -18.51
N ARG A 8 -30.66 24.74 -17.60
CA ARG A 8 -30.73 24.07 -16.29
C ARG A 8 -30.98 22.56 -16.43
N ALA A 9 -31.86 22.14 -17.33
CA ALA A 9 -32.13 20.73 -17.60
C ALA A 9 -30.88 19.99 -18.11
N ALA A 10 -30.13 20.58 -19.04
CA ALA A 10 -28.88 20.01 -19.55
C ALA A 10 -27.80 19.87 -18.46
N ILE A 11 -27.68 20.85 -17.55
CA ILE A 11 -26.75 20.79 -16.42
C ILE A 11 -27.14 19.64 -15.47
N MET A 12 -28.43 19.47 -15.17
CA MET A 12 -28.89 18.40 -14.28
C MET A 12 -28.72 17.01 -14.90
N ALA A 13 -29.00 16.85 -16.19
CA ALA A 13 -28.75 15.61 -16.92
C ALA A 13 -27.27 15.21 -16.84
N ARG A 14 -26.36 16.15 -17.13
CA ARG A 14 -24.91 15.91 -17.07
C ARG A 14 -24.41 15.58 -15.66
N ARG A 15 -25.05 16.14 -14.62
CA ARG A 15 -24.75 15.79 -13.22
C ARG A 15 -25.23 14.38 -12.87
N LYS A 16 -26.39 13.96 -13.39
CA LYS A 16 -26.93 12.62 -13.20
C LYS A 16 -26.03 11.57 -13.85
N GLU A 17 -25.64 11.77 -15.10
CA GLU A 17 -24.73 10.88 -15.83
C GLU A 17 -23.38 10.73 -15.10
N LYS A 18 -22.82 11.84 -14.59
CA LYS A 18 -21.59 11.80 -13.78
C LYS A 18 -21.77 11.01 -12.48
N ARG A 19 -22.91 11.17 -11.79
CA ARG A 19 -23.20 10.43 -10.56
C ARG A 19 -23.36 8.94 -10.85
N GLU A 20 -24.09 8.58 -11.90
CA GLU A 20 -24.30 7.20 -12.33
C GLU A 20 -22.97 6.54 -12.75
N GLY A 21 -22.11 7.27 -13.48
CA GLY A 21 -20.76 6.81 -13.82
C GLY A 21 -19.84 6.65 -12.60
N PHE A 22 -19.91 7.54 -11.62
CA PHE A 22 -19.13 7.39 -10.39
C PHE A 22 -19.65 6.25 -9.50
N GLN A 23 -20.97 6.06 -9.47
CA GLN A 23 -21.63 5.01 -8.71
C GLN A 23 -21.37 3.62 -9.30
N SER A 24 -21.29 3.49 -10.63
CA SER A 24 -20.88 2.24 -11.28
C SER A 24 -19.41 1.91 -11.05
N VAL A 25 -18.52 2.92 -10.97
CA VAL A 25 -17.12 2.72 -10.59
C VAL A 25 -17.02 2.25 -9.14
N ILE A 26 -17.73 2.89 -8.19
CA ILE A 26 -17.73 2.44 -6.79
C ILE A 26 -18.29 1.02 -6.65
N ALA A 27 -19.34 0.68 -7.41
CA ALA A 27 -19.95 -0.65 -7.37
C ALA A 27 -19.03 -1.76 -7.87
N THR A 28 -18.06 -1.47 -8.74
CA THR A 28 -17.09 -2.44 -9.25
C THR A 28 -15.81 -2.53 -8.41
N VAL A 29 -15.58 -1.58 -7.50
CA VAL A 29 -14.49 -1.66 -6.53
C VAL A 29 -14.89 -2.64 -5.43
N GLN A 30 -14.28 -3.82 -5.43
CA GLN A 30 -14.46 -4.77 -4.34
C GLN A 30 -14.04 -4.11 -3.01
N PRO A 31 -14.85 -4.22 -1.93
CA PRO A 31 -14.45 -3.74 -0.64
C PRO A 31 -13.20 -4.51 -0.22
N ARG A 32 -12.06 -3.82 -0.17
CA ARG A 32 -10.84 -4.38 0.41
C ARG A 32 -11.21 -4.72 1.85
N ALA A 33 -11.22 -6.01 2.19
CA ALA A 33 -11.52 -6.46 3.54
C ALA A 33 -10.77 -5.56 4.52
N VAL A 34 -11.48 -4.91 5.44
CA VAL A 34 -10.87 -4.07 6.47
C VAL A 34 -10.10 -5.03 7.36
N ARG A 35 -8.82 -5.21 7.03
CA ARG A 35 -7.91 -6.05 7.80
C ARG A 35 -7.81 -5.42 9.19
N PRO A 36 -7.84 -6.21 10.27
CA PRO A 36 -7.58 -5.67 11.59
C PRO A 36 -6.25 -4.92 11.53
N ALA A 37 -6.26 -3.66 11.99
CA ALA A 37 -5.09 -2.81 11.97
C ALA A 37 -3.91 -3.56 12.61
N GLY A 38 -2.81 -3.67 11.86
CA GLY A 38 -1.60 -4.32 12.32
C GLY A 38 -1.48 -5.83 12.06
N ARG A 39 -2.35 -6.45 11.25
CA ARG A 39 -2.11 -7.83 10.73
C ARG A 39 -2.37 -7.97 9.24
N ALA A 40 -1.48 -8.68 8.54
CA ALA A 40 -1.64 -9.06 7.13
C ALA A 40 -1.29 -10.54 6.94
N PRO A 41 -2.07 -11.33 6.19
CA PRO A 41 -1.74 -12.72 5.90
C PRO A 41 -0.46 -12.80 5.07
N VAL A 42 0.27 -13.91 5.25
CA VAL A 42 1.47 -14.23 4.46
C VAL A 42 1.08 -15.16 3.32
N ASP A 43 1.42 -14.78 2.10
CA ASP A 43 1.39 -15.69 0.96
C ASP A 43 2.79 -16.29 0.73
N VAL A 44 2.96 -17.53 1.20
CA VAL A 44 4.24 -18.26 1.14
C VAL A 44 4.71 -18.47 -0.30
N TRP A 45 3.78 -18.67 -1.23
CA TRP A 45 4.09 -18.89 -2.65
C TRP A 45 4.54 -17.61 -3.36
N ALA A 46 4.13 -16.46 -2.83
CA ALA A 46 4.58 -15.16 -3.31
C ALA A 46 5.94 -14.75 -2.74
N LEU A 47 6.55 -15.48 -1.80
CA LEU A 47 7.87 -15.13 -1.28
C LEU A 47 8.98 -15.39 -2.30
N ALA A 48 10.03 -14.58 -2.25
CA ALA A 48 11.25 -14.87 -3.02
C ALA A 48 11.91 -16.16 -2.49
N PRO A 49 12.45 -17.03 -3.36
CA PRO A 49 13.20 -18.20 -2.92
C PRO A 49 14.35 -17.80 -2.01
N SER A 50 14.29 -18.20 -0.73
CA SER A 50 15.39 -18.01 0.20
C SER A 50 16.22 -19.29 0.25
N GLY A 51 17.49 -19.23 -0.16
CA GLY A 51 18.45 -20.34 0.00
C GLY A 51 18.91 -20.56 1.45
N SER A 52 18.12 -20.14 2.43
CA SER A 52 18.43 -20.14 3.85
C SER A 52 17.89 -21.42 4.50
N VAL A 53 18.58 -21.93 5.52
CA VAL A 53 18.28 -23.21 6.19
C VAL A 53 17.03 -23.16 7.10
N GLY A 54 16.34 -22.02 7.18
CA GLY A 54 15.23 -21.83 8.12
C GLY A 54 14.07 -21.03 7.55
N GLU A 55 12.89 -21.32 8.09
CA GLU A 55 11.66 -20.59 7.81
C GLU A 55 11.55 -19.34 8.70
N PRO A 56 11.34 -18.14 8.12
CA PRO A 56 11.16 -16.91 8.89
C PRO A 56 9.97 -17.01 9.86
N GLU A 57 10.07 -16.33 11.01
CA GLU A 57 9.04 -16.39 12.04
C GLU A 57 7.64 -15.98 11.54
N PHE A 58 7.54 -14.93 10.71
CA PHE A 58 6.27 -14.49 10.16
C PHE A 58 5.59 -15.55 9.29
N VAL A 59 6.37 -16.39 8.58
CA VAL A 59 5.83 -17.49 7.77
C VAL A 59 5.27 -18.58 8.67
N ARG A 60 6.03 -18.97 9.72
CA ARG A 60 5.54 -19.92 10.74
C ARG A 60 4.27 -19.45 11.43
N ARG A 61 4.13 -18.15 11.68
CA ARG A 61 2.92 -17.55 12.26
C ARG A 61 1.77 -17.43 11.26
N GLY A 62 2.07 -17.36 9.96
CA GLY A 62 1.11 -17.16 8.87
C GLY A 62 0.62 -15.72 8.68
N TYR A 63 1.18 -14.75 9.41
CA TYR A 63 0.83 -13.32 9.30
C TYR A 63 1.99 -12.40 9.66
N TYR A 64 2.02 -11.25 8.99
CA TYR A 64 2.82 -10.07 9.35
C TYR A 64 2.14 -9.29 10.48
N GLU A 65 2.94 -8.63 11.30
CA GLU A 65 2.49 -7.77 12.39
C GLU A 65 3.22 -6.43 12.35
N ASP A 66 2.66 -5.37 12.91
CA ASP A 66 3.34 -4.07 12.95
C ASP A 66 4.61 -4.11 13.80
N ILE A 67 5.76 -3.77 13.20
CA ILE A 67 7.06 -3.77 13.88
C ILE A 67 7.54 -2.34 14.08
N ALA A 68 7.67 -1.90 15.32
CA ALA A 68 8.27 -0.61 15.63
C ALA A 68 9.78 -0.63 15.33
N PHE A 69 10.30 0.43 14.71
CA PHE A 69 11.73 0.60 14.48
C PHE A 69 12.15 2.05 14.64
N THR A 70 13.44 2.26 14.89
CA THR A 70 14.05 3.59 14.94
C THR A 70 14.84 3.82 13.67
N CYS A 71 14.56 4.91 12.96
CA CYS A 71 15.30 5.26 11.75
C CYS A 71 16.77 5.50 12.09
N ARG A 72 17.69 4.76 11.45
CA ARG A 72 19.13 4.89 11.74
C ARG A 72 19.76 6.21 11.29
N ASP A 73 19.12 6.94 10.37
CA ASP A 73 19.65 8.21 9.88
C ASP A 73 19.13 9.41 10.68
N CYS A 74 17.82 9.47 10.97
CA CYS A 74 17.19 10.62 11.65
C CYS A 74 16.71 10.36 13.09
N GLY A 75 16.81 9.14 13.60
CA GLY A 75 16.37 8.77 14.95
C GLY A 75 14.85 8.72 15.15
N ALA A 76 14.03 9.03 14.14
CA ALA A 76 12.59 9.01 14.28
C ALA A 76 12.05 7.59 14.54
N ARG A 77 11.18 7.45 15.54
CA ARG A 77 10.42 6.22 15.80
C ARG A 77 9.34 6.07 14.73
N GLN A 78 9.27 4.90 14.12
CA GLN A 78 8.36 4.58 13.03
C GLN A 78 7.82 3.17 13.23
N VAL A 79 6.77 2.84 12.48
CA VAL A 79 6.20 1.50 12.45
C VAL A 79 6.34 0.97 11.04
N TRP A 80 6.94 -0.20 10.91
CA TRP A 80 6.93 -0.98 9.69
C TRP A 80 5.66 -1.81 9.69
N THR A 81 4.67 -1.33 8.94
CA THR A 81 3.34 -1.93 9.03
C THR A 81 3.29 -3.31 8.39
N ALA A 82 2.36 -4.13 8.84
CA ALA A 82 2.11 -5.46 8.27
C ALA A 82 1.87 -5.39 6.74
N GLU A 83 1.20 -4.34 6.26
CA GLU A 83 0.99 -4.11 4.82
C GLU A 83 2.28 -3.75 4.08
N GLN A 84 3.15 -2.94 4.68
CA GLN A 84 4.46 -2.59 4.11
C GLN A 84 5.38 -3.82 4.04
N GLN A 85 5.32 -4.70 5.03
CA GLN A 85 6.02 -5.98 5.04
C GLN A 85 5.51 -6.88 3.92
N GLN A 86 4.19 -7.05 3.82
CA GLN A 86 3.59 -7.86 2.75
C GLN A 86 4.04 -7.37 1.37
N TRP A 87 3.91 -6.07 1.09
CA TRP A 87 4.37 -5.52 -0.18
C TRP A 87 5.87 -5.76 -0.41
N TRP A 88 6.70 -5.57 0.61
CA TRP A 88 8.14 -5.75 0.50
C TRP A 88 8.54 -7.18 0.15
N TYR A 89 8.01 -8.18 0.86
CA TYR A 89 8.40 -9.57 0.65
C TYR A 89 7.71 -10.21 -0.56
N GLU A 90 6.43 -9.93 -0.77
CA GLU A 90 5.63 -10.62 -1.79
C GLU A 90 5.66 -9.92 -3.15
N THR A 91 5.66 -8.58 -3.16
CA THR A 91 5.63 -7.80 -4.40
C THR A 91 7.03 -7.35 -4.81
N ALA A 92 7.77 -6.70 -3.92
CA ALA A 92 9.11 -6.21 -4.20
C ALA A 92 10.19 -7.31 -4.14
N LYS A 93 9.81 -8.54 -3.74
CA LYS A 93 10.70 -9.71 -3.60
C LYS A 93 11.92 -9.44 -2.74
N GLY A 94 11.74 -8.63 -1.70
CA GLY A 94 12.78 -8.35 -0.71
C GLY A 94 13.22 -9.63 0.00
N TYR A 95 14.49 -9.67 0.41
CA TYR A 95 15.03 -10.80 1.14
C TYR A 95 14.25 -11.02 2.45
N VAL A 96 13.81 -12.24 2.73
CA VAL A 96 12.89 -12.55 3.84
C VAL A 96 13.43 -12.21 5.23
N TYR A 97 14.75 -12.13 5.40
CA TYR A 97 15.38 -11.70 6.67
C TYR A 97 15.76 -10.21 6.71
N SER A 98 15.42 -9.43 5.67
CA SER A 98 15.61 -7.99 5.69
C SER A 98 14.52 -7.29 6.51
N THR A 99 14.86 -6.17 7.14
CA THR A 99 13.93 -5.37 7.96
C THR A 99 13.99 -3.88 7.62
N ALA A 100 12.96 -3.13 7.99
CA ALA A 100 12.94 -1.68 7.85
C ALA A 100 13.89 -1.01 8.85
N VAL A 101 14.92 -0.32 8.33
CA VAL A 101 15.92 0.41 9.13
C VAL A 101 15.87 1.92 8.92
N ARG A 102 15.06 2.40 7.98
CA ARG A 102 14.96 3.82 7.59
C ARG A 102 13.53 4.23 7.31
N CYS A 103 13.17 5.44 7.75
CA CYS A 103 11.90 6.04 7.41
C CYS A 103 11.81 6.36 5.91
N LEU A 104 10.59 6.57 5.41
CA LEU A 104 10.35 6.92 4.01
C LEU A 104 11.12 8.19 3.59
N GLY A 105 11.14 9.21 4.45
CA GLY A 105 11.86 10.47 4.18
C GLY A 105 13.35 10.25 3.96
N CYS A 106 14.02 9.50 4.83
CA CYS A 106 15.45 9.19 4.68
C CYS A 106 15.72 8.30 3.46
N ARG A 107 14.84 7.34 3.14
CA ARG A 107 14.95 6.53 1.91
C ARG A 107 14.87 7.40 0.64
N GLN A 108 13.92 8.35 0.59
CA GLN A 108 13.79 9.26 -0.55
C GLN A 108 14.98 10.20 -0.69
N GLN A 109 15.46 10.78 0.40
CA GLN A 109 16.65 11.65 0.40
C GLN A 109 17.87 10.91 -0.16
N ARG A 110 18.11 9.67 0.30
CA ARG A 110 19.20 8.84 -0.24
C ARG A 110 19.04 8.53 -1.72
N ARG A 111 17.82 8.21 -2.16
CA ARG A 111 17.57 7.96 -3.59
C ARG A 111 17.86 9.20 -4.43
N ARG A 112 17.48 10.40 -3.97
CA ARG A 112 17.79 11.67 -4.65
C ARG A 112 19.30 11.94 -4.67
N ALA A 113 20.00 11.68 -3.56
CA ALA A 113 21.45 11.88 -3.46
C ALA A 113 22.25 10.90 -4.35
N LEU A 114 21.77 9.67 -4.51
CA LEU A 114 22.44 8.65 -5.34
C LEU A 114 22.03 8.71 -6.83
N GLY A 115 20.83 9.22 -7.13
CA GLY A 115 20.31 9.38 -8.50
C GLY A 115 20.71 10.70 -9.18
N GLY A 116 21.71 11.40 -8.66
CA GLY A 116 22.34 12.57 -9.28
C GLY A 116 23.63 12.21 -10.03
N GLN A 117 23.64 11.07 -10.72
CA GLN A 117 24.69 10.64 -11.65
C GLN A 117 24.06 10.34 -13.00
#